data_AF-A0A8H9GQN4-F1
#
_entry.id   AF-A0A8H9GQN4-F1
#
_cell.length_a   1.000
_cell.length_b   1.000
_cell.length_c   1.000
_cell.angle_alpha   90.00
_cell.angle_beta   90.00
_cell.angle_gamma   90.00
#
_symmetry.space_group_name_H-M   'P 1'
#
loop_
_entity.id
_entity.type
_entity.pdbx_description
1 polymer ?
#
loop_
_entity_poly.entity_id
_entity_poly.type
_entity_poly.pdbx_seq_one_letter_code
_entity_poly.pdbx_strand_id
1 'polypeptide(L)'
;MTWPEDTLRPTAAPTPRKAPNLAVGYLLNVLLPGAGFTYIGLVGWHLGWVGILIVSWMIGGVAAATTASPMGMVIPGLAFVAQLLQFKDAYAARQAQHFRPDLADGVKIGLIAGHAVLNSIAVFGILAAVILPNLLGARERANGAAEQAAAKSAYVQVMVAQVDGTLRDGPCPLENVVGRDRIAICTVTGAATTDPQVAVTFSSGTTITLP
;
A
#
# COMPACT_ATOMS: atom_id res chain seq x y z
N MET A 1 15.00 19.56 67.62
CA MET A 1 15.52 18.24 67.21
C MET A 1 14.45 17.58 66.35
N THR A 2 14.71 17.36 65.07
CA THR A 2 13.85 16.59 64.16
C THR A 2 14.39 15.16 64.14
N TRP A 3 13.55 14.17 64.43
CA TRP A 3 13.96 12.77 64.47
C TRP A 3 14.00 12.18 63.05
N PRO A 4 14.75 11.09 62.78
CA PRO A 4 14.78 10.43 61.47
C PRO A 4 13.37 9.97 61.02
N GLU A 5 12.52 9.63 61.99
CA GLU A 5 11.12 9.20 61.80
C GLU A 5 10.23 10.33 61.22
N ASP A 6 10.56 11.61 61.46
CA ASP A 6 9.77 12.76 61.00
C ASP A 6 9.86 12.98 59.47
N THR A 7 10.76 12.27 58.79
CA THR A 7 10.87 12.27 57.32
C THR A 7 9.88 11.32 56.65
N LEU A 8 9.27 10.40 57.40
CA LEU A 8 8.17 9.56 56.92
C LEU A 8 6.85 10.32 57.06
N ARG A 9 6.74 11.46 56.38
CA ARG A 9 5.41 12.01 56.09
C ARG A 9 4.57 10.88 55.50
N PRO A 10 3.35 10.62 56.03
CA PRO A 10 2.38 9.83 55.30
C PRO A 10 2.27 10.45 53.92
N THR A 11 2.72 9.72 52.90
CA THR A 11 2.54 10.12 51.50
C THR A 11 1.06 10.41 51.37
N ALA A 12 0.71 11.65 51.00
CA ALA A 12 -0.66 12.14 51.00
C ALA A 12 -1.61 11.05 50.49
N ALA A 13 -2.71 10.82 51.24
CA ALA A 13 -3.70 9.81 50.87
C ALA A 13 -4.02 9.96 49.37
N PRO A 14 -3.84 8.90 48.58
CA PRO A 14 -3.82 9.04 47.13
C PRO A 14 -5.17 9.52 46.64
N THR A 15 -5.17 10.63 45.89
CA THR A 15 -6.39 11.24 45.36
C THR A 15 -7.11 10.24 44.45
N PRO A 16 -8.44 10.04 44.62
CA PRO A 16 -9.24 9.26 43.68
C PRO A 16 -9.09 9.84 42.29
N ARG A 17 -8.50 9.08 41.36
CA ARG A 17 -8.40 9.53 39.97
C ARG A 17 -9.68 9.23 39.22
N LYS A 18 -10.01 10.15 38.31
CA LYS A 18 -11.04 9.96 37.30
C LYS A 18 -10.67 8.73 36.46
N ALA A 19 -11.58 7.78 36.36
CA ALA A 19 -11.39 6.60 35.52
C ALA A 19 -11.14 7.03 34.06
N PRO A 20 -10.14 6.44 33.38
CA PRO A 20 -9.99 6.57 31.92
C PRO A 20 -11.30 6.18 31.22
N ASN A 21 -11.65 6.81 30.11
CA ASN A 21 -12.91 6.51 29.42
C ASN A 21 -12.79 5.21 28.60
N LEU A 22 -13.64 4.22 28.89
CA LEU A 22 -13.66 2.92 28.18
C LEU A 22 -13.84 3.08 26.66
N ALA A 23 -14.74 3.95 26.21
CA ALA A 23 -15.00 4.17 24.79
C ALA A 23 -13.79 4.77 24.07
N VAL A 24 -13.04 5.67 24.73
CA VAL A 24 -11.77 6.19 24.20
C VAL A 24 -10.75 5.07 24.07
N GLY A 25 -10.66 4.17 25.05
CA GLY A 25 -9.80 2.99 24.97
C GLY A 25 -10.13 2.06 23.80
N TYR A 26 -11.42 1.80 23.54
CA TYR A 26 -11.85 1.05 22.36
C TYR A 26 -11.52 1.77 21.05
N LEU A 27 -11.84 3.07 20.96
CA LEU A 27 -11.53 3.87 19.78
C LEU A 27 -10.02 3.85 19.48
N LEU A 28 -9.19 3.96 20.52
CA LEU A 28 -7.74 3.84 20.39
C LEU A 28 -7.33 2.47 19.86
N ASN A 29 -7.90 1.36 20.33
CA ASN A 29 -7.59 0.03 19.79
C ASN A 29 -8.12 -0.20 18.37
N VAL A 30 -9.21 0.47 17.96
CA VAL A 30 -9.73 0.40 16.59
C VAL A 30 -8.80 1.14 15.61
N LEU A 31 -8.34 2.33 15.99
CA LEU A 31 -7.50 3.17 15.12
C LEU A 31 -6.01 2.82 15.18
N LEU A 32 -5.54 2.44 16.36
CA LEU A 32 -4.15 2.16 16.69
C LEU A 32 -4.10 0.89 17.55
N PRO A 33 -4.12 -0.29 16.93
CA PRO A 33 -4.29 -1.54 17.66
C PRO A 33 -3.26 -1.72 18.78
N GLY A 34 -3.73 -1.74 20.03
CA GLY A 34 -2.91 -1.88 21.24
C GLY A 34 -2.86 -0.60 22.08
N ALA A 35 -3.14 0.56 21.48
CA ALA A 35 -3.06 1.86 22.14
C ALA A 35 -4.03 2.03 23.32
N GLY A 36 -5.19 1.35 23.29
CA GLY A 36 -6.12 1.32 24.42
C GLY A 36 -5.50 0.70 25.68
N PHE A 37 -4.59 -0.26 25.54
CA PHE A 37 -3.87 -0.83 26.69
C PHE A 37 -2.89 0.17 27.30
N THR A 38 -2.16 0.94 26.48
CA THR A 38 -1.31 2.03 26.99
C THR A 38 -2.13 3.11 27.69
N TYR A 39 -3.34 3.41 27.19
CA TYR A 39 -4.24 4.36 27.83
C TYR A 39 -4.60 3.97 29.28
N ILE A 40 -4.71 2.66 29.56
CA ILE A 40 -4.91 2.13 30.93
C ILE A 40 -3.60 1.66 31.61
N GLY A 41 -2.44 2.10 31.11
CA GLY A 41 -1.13 1.85 31.71
C GLY A 41 -0.60 0.43 31.55
N LEU A 42 -1.03 -0.32 30.53
CA LEU A 42 -0.60 -1.70 30.24
C LEU A 42 0.24 -1.74 28.95
N VAL A 43 1.45 -1.19 29.00
CA VAL A 43 2.34 -1.09 27.82
C VAL A 43 2.75 -2.47 27.28
N GLY A 44 2.96 -3.47 28.15
CA GLY A 44 3.29 -4.82 27.70
C GLY A 44 2.21 -5.43 26.80
N TRP A 45 0.94 -5.22 27.13
CA TRP A 45 -0.18 -5.68 26.32
C TRP A 45 -0.31 -4.90 25.01
N HIS A 46 0.01 -3.61 24.99
CA HIS A 46 0.09 -2.84 23.75
C HIS A 46 1.08 -3.50 22.79
N LEU A 47 2.33 -3.70 23.22
CA LEU A 47 3.39 -4.25 22.37
C LEU A 47 3.07 -5.68 21.92
N GLY A 48 2.53 -6.50 22.82
CA GLY A 48 2.09 -7.86 22.49
C GLY A 48 1.05 -7.87 21.37
N TRP A 49 0.03 -7.03 21.46
CA TRP A 49 -1.01 -6.96 20.42
C TRP A 49 -0.54 -6.38 19.11
N VAL A 50 0.36 -5.38 19.12
CA VAL A 50 1.01 -4.89 17.89
C VAL A 50 1.72 -6.04 17.18
N GLY A 51 2.52 -6.82 17.91
CA GLY A 51 3.23 -7.98 17.35
C GLY A 51 2.28 -9.05 16.79
N ILE A 52 1.26 -9.45 17.57
CA ILE A 52 0.26 -10.45 17.15
C ILE A 52 -0.43 -10.00 15.86
N LEU A 53 -0.85 -8.74 15.79
CA LEU A 53 -1.56 -8.24 14.62
C LEU A 53 -0.66 -8.17 13.40
N ILE A 54 0.58 -7.68 13.53
CA ILE A 54 1.56 -7.69 12.42
C ILE A 54 1.72 -9.12 11.87
N VAL A 55 1.97 -10.10 12.74
CA VAL A 55 2.14 -11.50 12.33
C VAL A 55 0.86 -12.05 11.69
N SER A 56 -0.31 -11.75 12.27
CA SER A 56 -1.60 -12.20 11.73
C SER A 56 -1.87 -11.64 10.33
N TRP A 57 -1.51 -10.37 10.09
CA TRP A 57 -1.62 -9.72 8.77
C TRP A 57 -0.64 -10.29 7.76
N MET A 58 0.59 -10.62 8.19
CA MET A 58 1.56 -11.30 7.32
C MET A 58 1.05 -12.69 6.89
N ILE A 59 0.56 -13.49 7.84
CA ILE A 59 -0.03 -14.81 7.54
C ILE A 59 -1.24 -14.67 6.62
N GLY A 60 -2.14 -13.74 6.92
CA GLY A 60 -3.33 -13.47 6.11
C GLY A 60 -2.99 -13.02 4.68
N GLY A 61 -1.98 -12.17 4.53
CA GLY A 61 -1.48 -11.71 3.22
C GLY A 61 -0.87 -12.84 2.40
N VAL A 62 -0.05 -13.70 2.99
CA VAL A 62 0.52 -14.88 2.31
C VAL A 62 -0.59 -15.85 1.91
N ALA A 63 -1.54 -16.12 2.80
CA ALA A 63 -2.67 -16.99 2.49
C ALA A 63 -3.53 -16.44 1.34
N ALA A 64 -3.84 -15.13 1.36
CA ALA A 64 -4.60 -14.48 0.30
C ALA A 64 -3.85 -14.53 -1.06
N ALA A 65 -2.55 -14.30 -1.06
CA ALA A 65 -1.72 -14.34 -2.27
C ALA A 65 -1.61 -15.74 -2.87
N THR A 66 -1.54 -16.78 -2.03
CA THR A 66 -1.35 -18.17 -2.46
C THR A 66 -2.66 -18.88 -2.84
N THR A 67 -3.78 -18.50 -2.23
CA THR A 67 -5.07 -19.18 -2.43
C THR A 67 -6.06 -18.40 -3.29
N ALA A 68 -5.76 -17.14 -3.62
CA ALA A 68 -6.70 -16.18 -4.24
C ALA A 68 -8.05 -16.08 -3.50
N SER A 69 -8.08 -16.45 -2.21
CA SER A 69 -9.28 -16.50 -1.38
C SER A 69 -9.26 -15.41 -0.31
N PRO A 70 -10.40 -14.76 -0.03
CA PRO A 70 -10.49 -13.79 1.06
C PRO A 70 -10.39 -14.43 2.45
N MET A 71 -10.40 -15.77 2.54
CA MET A 71 -10.32 -16.50 3.80
C MET A 71 -9.04 -16.20 4.60
N GLY A 72 -7.97 -15.75 3.95
CA GLY A 72 -6.76 -15.27 4.64
C GLY A 72 -7.03 -14.10 5.61
N MET A 73 -8.09 -13.31 5.38
CA MET A 73 -8.48 -12.18 6.24
C MET A 73 -9.20 -12.60 7.53
N VAL A 74 -9.61 -13.85 7.65
CA VAL A 74 -10.26 -14.35 8.87
C VAL A 74 -9.29 -14.31 10.06
N ILE A 75 -8.02 -14.64 9.83
CA ILE A 75 -6.98 -14.68 10.87
C ILE A 75 -6.77 -13.31 11.53
N PRO A 76 -6.48 -12.22 10.78
CA PRO A 76 -6.35 -10.89 11.39
C PRO A 76 -7.68 -10.39 11.97
N GLY A 77 -8.83 -10.75 11.38
CA GLY A 77 -10.14 -10.42 11.94
C GLY A 77 -10.38 -11.04 13.32
N LEU A 78 -10.05 -12.33 13.50
CA LEU A 78 -10.16 -13.01 14.79
C LEU A 78 -9.19 -12.45 15.82
N ALA A 79 -7.94 -12.15 15.42
CA ALA A 79 -6.96 -11.53 16.29
C ALA A 79 -7.43 -10.15 16.78
N PHE A 80 -8.03 -9.35 15.89
CA PHE A 80 -8.61 -8.06 16.25
C PHE A 80 -9.77 -8.19 17.24
N VAL A 81 -10.71 -9.12 17.02
CA VAL A 81 -11.80 -9.37 17.97
C VAL A 81 -11.27 -9.81 19.32
N ALA A 82 -10.30 -10.73 19.33
CA ALA A 82 -9.67 -11.21 20.57
C ALA A 82 -9.00 -10.08 21.36
N GLN A 83 -8.38 -9.11 20.67
CA GLN A 83 -7.83 -7.91 21.29
C GLN A 83 -8.91 -7.09 22.00
N LEU A 84 -10.04 -6.84 21.35
CA LEU A 84 -11.11 -6.03 21.94
C LEU A 84 -11.71 -6.74 23.17
N LEU A 85 -11.89 -8.06 23.10
CA LEU A 85 -12.33 -8.87 24.24
C LEU A 85 -11.33 -8.81 25.39
N GLN A 86 -10.04 -8.98 25.11
CA GLN A 86 -9.03 -8.87 26.15
C GLN A 86 -8.96 -7.45 26.75
N PHE A 87 -9.15 -6.42 25.93
CA PHE A 87 -9.16 -5.03 26.42
C PHE A 87 -10.31 -4.81 27.41
N LYS A 88 -11.50 -5.36 27.14
CA LYS A 88 -12.63 -5.34 28.07
C LYS A 88 -12.23 -5.88 29.44
N ASP A 89 -11.63 -7.07 29.46
CA ASP A 89 -11.29 -7.77 30.70
C ASP A 89 -10.15 -7.05 31.44
N ALA A 90 -9.13 -6.59 30.70
CA ALA A 90 -8.04 -5.81 31.24
C ALA A 90 -8.50 -4.47 31.83
N TYR A 91 -9.46 -3.81 31.18
CA TYR A 91 -10.06 -2.58 31.69
C TYR A 91 -10.83 -2.85 32.99
N ALA A 92 -11.64 -3.90 33.05
CA ALA A 92 -12.37 -4.28 34.26
C ALA A 92 -11.41 -4.60 35.42
N ALA A 93 -10.34 -5.35 35.16
CA ALA A 93 -9.30 -5.65 36.13
C ALA A 93 -8.59 -4.37 36.62
N ARG A 94 -8.29 -3.44 35.72
CA ARG A 94 -7.69 -2.14 36.07
C ARG A 94 -8.66 -1.27 36.87
N GLN A 95 -9.94 -1.29 36.54
CA GLN A 95 -10.96 -0.56 37.29
C GLN A 95 -11.05 -1.06 38.73
N ALA A 96 -11.00 -2.39 38.94
CA ALA A 96 -10.94 -2.99 40.28
C ALA A 96 -9.66 -2.59 41.06
N GLN A 97 -8.57 -2.31 40.35
CA GLN A 97 -7.29 -1.84 40.93
C GLN A 97 -7.18 -0.31 41.00
N HIS A 98 -8.25 0.43 40.72
CA HIS A 98 -8.23 1.88 40.61
C HIS A 98 -7.12 2.42 39.67
N PHE A 99 -6.83 1.67 38.60
CA PHE A 99 -5.86 1.98 37.54
C PHE A 99 -4.40 2.16 38.03
N ARG A 100 -3.94 1.32 38.97
CA ARG A 100 -2.56 1.34 39.50
C ARG A 100 -1.73 0.11 39.09
N PRO A 101 -0.39 0.21 38.95
CA PRO A 101 0.41 1.44 38.91
C PRO A 101 0.18 2.21 37.60
N ASP A 102 0.27 3.53 37.71
CA ASP A 102 0.00 4.44 36.61
C ASP A 102 1.27 4.74 35.80
N LEU A 103 1.10 4.86 34.50
CA LEU A 103 2.13 5.37 33.60
C LEU A 103 1.98 6.90 33.55
N ALA A 104 3.09 7.63 33.64
CA ALA A 104 3.04 9.09 33.51
C ALA A 104 2.34 9.49 32.18
N ASP A 105 1.46 10.49 32.22
CA ASP A 105 0.63 10.85 31.07
C ASP A 105 1.46 11.24 29.84
N GLY A 106 2.62 11.89 30.04
CA GLY A 106 3.57 12.17 28.96
C GLY A 106 4.10 10.92 28.26
N VAL A 107 4.32 9.82 29.00
CA VAL A 107 4.76 8.53 28.43
C VAL A 107 3.62 7.88 27.65
N LYS A 108 2.38 7.94 28.15
CA LYS A 108 1.21 7.43 27.41
C LYS A 108 1.04 8.15 26.08
N ILE A 109 1.06 9.48 26.12
CA ILE A 109 0.91 10.32 24.93
C ILE A 109 2.06 10.06 23.96
N GLY A 110 3.31 10.02 24.44
CA GLY A 110 4.49 9.73 23.62
C GLY A 110 4.40 8.37 22.92
N LEU A 111 3.99 7.33 23.63
CA LEU A 111 3.84 5.98 23.05
C LEU A 111 2.70 5.92 22.03
N ILE A 112 1.55 6.51 22.33
CA ILE A 112 0.40 6.53 21.41
C ILE A 112 0.72 7.35 20.16
N ALA A 113 1.30 8.54 20.31
CA ALA A 113 1.70 9.39 19.20
C ALA A 113 2.80 8.75 18.35
N GLY A 114 3.81 8.15 18.98
CA GLY A 114 4.86 7.40 18.28
C GLY A 114 4.29 6.25 17.47
N HIS A 115 3.37 5.46 18.05
CA HIS A 115 2.70 4.40 17.31
C HIS A 115 1.85 4.97 16.15
N ALA A 116 1.14 6.07 16.34
CA ALA A 116 0.38 6.70 15.26
C ALA A 116 1.24 7.13 14.07
N VAL A 117 2.42 7.70 14.35
CA VAL A 117 3.39 8.09 13.31
C VAL A 117 3.92 6.86 12.57
N LEU A 118 4.33 5.82 13.30
CA LEU A 118 4.83 4.59 12.70
C LEU A 118 3.76 3.90 11.82
N ASN A 119 2.52 3.83 12.31
CA ASN A 119 1.40 3.27 11.55
C ASN A 119 1.14 4.07 10.27
N SER A 120 1.17 5.41 10.35
CA SER A 120 1.00 6.28 9.18
C SER A 120 2.09 6.05 8.13
N ILE A 121 3.36 6.01 8.55
CA ILE A 121 4.49 5.77 7.65
C ILE A 121 4.37 4.39 6.98
N ALA A 122 3.97 3.36 7.73
CA ALA A 122 3.80 2.01 7.18
C ALA A 122 2.71 1.97 6.10
N VAL A 123 1.55 2.59 6.35
CA VAL A 123 0.43 2.62 5.39
C VAL A 123 0.81 3.37 4.12
N PHE A 124 1.38 4.59 4.24
CA PHE A 124 1.78 5.36 3.07
C PHE A 124 2.94 4.72 2.30
N GLY A 125 3.90 4.12 3.02
CA GLY A 125 5.04 3.42 2.42
C GLY A 125 4.60 2.22 1.58
N ILE A 126 3.69 1.39 2.10
CA ILE A 126 3.15 0.24 1.36
C ILE A 126 2.32 0.72 0.17
N LEU A 127 1.46 1.72 0.35
CA LEU A 127 0.63 2.26 -0.73
C LEU A 127 1.49 2.79 -1.88
N ALA A 128 2.55 3.54 -1.57
CA ALA A 128 3.49 4.03 -2.58
C ALA A 128 4.23 2.87 -3.29
N ALA A 129 4.66 1.85 -2.55
CA ALA A 129 5.35 0.68 -3.09
C ALA A 129 4.48 -0.15 -4.05
N VAL A 130 3.16 -0.17 -3.87
CA VAL A 130 2.23 -0.91 -4.76
C VAL A 130 1.76 -0.03 -5.91
N ILE A 131 1.41 1.23 -5.67
CA ILE A 131 0.83 2.10 -6.71
C ILE A 131 1.87 2.48 -7.75
N LEU A 132 3.10 2.84 -7.35
CA LEU A 132 4.10 3.36 -8.29
C LEU A 132 4.46 2.33 -9.39
N PRO A 133 4.80 1.07 -9.09
CA PRO A 133 5.12 0.09 -10.13
C PRO A 133 3.93 -0.23 -11.03
N ASN A 134 2.72 -0.28 -10.46
CA ASN A 134 1.52 -0.58 -11.22
C ASN A 134 1.17 0.54 -12.22
N LEU A 135 1.38 1.81 -11.85
CA LEU A 135 1.20 2.94 -12.76
C LEU A 135 2.26 2.98 -13.86
N LEU A 136 3.52 2.65 -13.54
CA LEU A 136 4.59 2.56 -14.54
C LEU A 136 4.31 1.46 -15.56
N GLY A 137 3.97 0.25 -15.11
CA GLY A 137 3.62 -0.85 -16.00
C GLY A 137 2.36 -0.57 -16.83
N ALA A 138 1.37 0.14 -16.28
CA ALA A 138 0.19 0.56 -17.03
C ALA A 138 0.55 1.55 -18.15
N ARG A 139 1.46 2.50 -17.87
CA ARG A 139 1.98 3.46 -18.86
C ARG A 139 2.73 2.76 -19.98
N GLU A 140 3.59 1.80 -19.65
CA GLU A 140 4.34 1.01 -20.65
C GLU A 140 3.40 0.22 -21.56
N ARG A 141 2.39 -0.45 -21.00
CA ARG A 141 1.37 -1.18 -21.80
C ARG A 141 0.57 -0.25 -22.70
N ALA A 142 0.18 0.92 -22.19
CA ALA A 142 -0.53 1.92 -22.98
C ALA A 142 0.33 2.44 -24.15
N ASN A 143 1.62 2.68 -23.90
CA ASN A 143 2.55 3.06 -24.96
C ASN A 143 2.73 1.96 -26.00
N GLY A 144 2.97 0.72 -25.58
CA GLY A 144 3.09 -0.42 -26.49
C GLY A 144 1.84 -0.66 -27.34
N ALA A 145 0.65 -0.53 -26.76
CA ALA A 145 -0.61 -0.63 -27.50
C ALA A 145 -0.77 0.49 -28.54
N ALA A 146 -0.39 1.72 -28.19
CA ALA A 146 -0.41 2.85 -29.11
C ALA A 146 0.60 2.69 -30.26
N GLU A 147 1.82 2.22 -29.97
CA GLU A 147 2.84 1.91 -30.98
C GLU A 147 2.36 0.80 -31.91
N GLN A 148 1.77 -0.27 -31.39
CA GLN A 148 1.22 -1.34 -32.21
C GLN A 148 0.07 -0.87 -33.11
N ALA A 149 -0.79 0.02 -32.62
CA ALA A 149 -1.86 0.62 -33.42
C ALA A 149 -1.28 1.50 -34.55
N ALA A 150 -0.27 2.31 -34.25
CA ALA A 150 0.41 3.14 -35.25
C ALA A 150 1.13 2.31 -36.31
N ALA A 151 1.81 1.22 -35.92
CA ALA A 151 2.44 0.29 -36.85
C ALA A 151 1.42 -0.33 -37.80
N LYS A 152 0.28 -0.80 -37.28
CA LYS A 152 -0.81 -1.34 -38.11
C LYS A 152 -1.41 -0.30 -39.03
N SER A 153 -1.56 0.95 -38.58
CA SER A 153 -2.02 2.04 -39.43
C SER A 153 -1.04 2.35 -40.56
N ALA A 154 0.27 2.31 -40.30
CA ALA A 154 1.30 2.46 -41.33
C ALA A 154 1.26 1.31 -42.34
N TYR A 155 1.10 0.08 -41.86
CA TYR A 155 0.94 -1.09 -42.72
C TYR A 155 -0.28 -0.98 -43.64
N VAL A 156 -1.44 -0.55 -43.14
CA VAL A 156 -2.63 -0.32 -43.97
C VAL A 156 -2.35 0.67 -45.10
N GLN A 157 -1.62 1.76 -44.83
CA GLN A 157 -1.24 2.74 -45.86
C GLN A 157 -0.28 2.14 -46.90
N VAL A 158 0.64 1.28 -46.48
CA VAL A 158 1.52 0.53 -47.39
C VAL A 158 0.70 -0.39 -48.30
N MET A 159 -0.27 -1.12 -47.74
CA MET A 159 -1.13 -2.01 -48.53
C MET A 159 -2.02 -1.24 -49.51
N VAL A 160 -2.53 -0.06 -49.12
CA VAL A 160 -3.26 0.84 -50.04
C VAL A 160 -2.35 1.28 -51.19
N ALA A 161 -1.14 1.75 -50.90
CA ALA A 161 -0.17 2.14 -51.92
C ALA A 161 0.25 0.97 -52.83
N GLN A 162 0.23 -0.27 -52.33
CA GLN A 162 0.50 -1.46 -53.13
C GLN A 162 -0.63 -1.73 -54.12
N VAL A 163 -1.88 -1.64 -53.67
CA VAL A 163 -3.08 -1.80 -54.51
C VAL A 163 -3.15 -0.71 -55.58
N ASP A 164 -2.79 0.53 -55.22
CA ASP A 164 -2.74 1.66 -56.14
C ASP A 164 -1.52 1.61 -57.10
N GLY A 165 -0.62 0.63 -56.94
CA GLY A 165 0.57 0.46 -57.77
C GLY A 165 1.65 1.53 -57.56
N THR A 166 1.55 2.30 -56.47
CA THR A 166 2.48 3.39 -56.14
C THR A 166 3.55 2.99 -55.13
N LEU A 167 3.47 1.79 -54.55
CA LEU A 167 4.41 1.32 -53.54
C LEU A 167 5.83 1.13 -54.11
N ARG A 168 6.82 1.55 -53.31
CA ARG A 168 8.25 1.38 -53.60
C ARG A 168 9.00 1.00 -52.33
N ASP A 169 10.12 0.30 -52.49
CA ASP A 169 11.03 0.03 -51.38
C ASP A 169 11.61 1.35 -50.85
N GLY A 170 11.81 1.42 -49.53
CA GLY A 170 12.30 2.62 -48.85
C GLY A 170 11.29 3.21 -47.85
N PRO A 171 11.22 4.54 -47.70
CA PRO A 171 10.35 5.16 -46.69
C PRO A 171 8.87 4.83 -46.90
N CYS A 172 8.15 4.49 -45.84
CA CYS A 172 6.71 4.25 -45.90
C CYS A 172 5.93 5.51 -46.30
N PRO A 173 4.80 5.38 -47.01
CA PRO A 173 3.81 6.46 -47.16
C PRO A 173 3.08 6.66 -45.82
N LEU A 174 3.28 7.81 -45.20
CA LEU A 174 2.85 8.06 -43.81
C LEU A 174 1.86 9.22 -43.67
N GLU A 175 1.27 9.65 -44.78
CA GLU A 175 0.43 10.85 -44.88
C GLU A 175 -0.85 10.76 -44.04
N ASN A 176 -1.42 9.55 -43.91
CA ASN A 176 -2.68 9.29 -43.19
C ASN A 176 -2.52 8.29 -42.04
N VAL A 177 -1.34 8.23 -41.43
CA VAL A 177 -1.06 7.28 -40.33
C VAL A 177 -1.45 7.88 -38.98
N VAL A 178 -2.33 7.17 -38.27
CA VAL A 178 -2.69 7.52 -36.90
C VAL A 178 -1.49 7.24 -35.99
N GLY A 179 -1.04 8.24 -35.23
CA GLY A 179 0.14 8.13 -34.37
C GLY A 179 1.48 8.33 -35.08
N ARG A 180 1.46 9.03 -36.23
CA ARG A 180 2.66 9.40 -37.01
C ARG A 180 3.76 10.06 -36.17
N ASP A 181 3.37 10.89 -35.22
CA ASP A 181 4.24 11.64 -34.30
C ASP A 181 5.16 10.75 -33.45
N ARG A 182 4.80 9.47 -33.30
CA ARG A 182 5.55 8.48 -32.53
C ARG A 182 6.56 7.70 -33.37
N ILE A 183 6.42 7.74 -34.70
CA ILE A 183 7.22 6.95 -35.63
C ILE A 183 8.48 7.74 -35.97
N ALA A 184 9.64 7.24 -35.54
CA ALA A 184 10.93 7.82 -35.89
C ALA A 184 11.34 7.42 -37.32
N ILE A 185 11.25 6.13 -37.64
CA ILE A 185 11.63 5.57 -38.93
C ILE A 185 10.57 4.54 -39.35
N CYS A 186 10.21 4.53 -40.62
CA CYS A 186 9.40 3.46 -41.20
C CYS A 186 9.95 3.11 -42.57
N THR A 187 10.21 1.83 -42.79
CA THR A 187 10.79 1.31 -44.03
C THR A 187 9.97 0.14 -44.56
N VAL A 188 9.73 0.16 -45.86
CA VAL A 188 9.11 -0.94 -46.63
C VAL A 188 10.20 -1.66 -47.40
N THR A 189 10.11 -2.99 -47.41
CA THR A 189 10.96 -3.86 -48.22
C THR A 189 10.13 -4.94 -48.92
N GLY A 190 10.47 -5.26 -50.15
CA GLY A 190 9.72 -6.24 -50.94
C GLY A 190 8.47 -5.65 -51.58
N ALA A 191 8.46 -4.36 -51.92
CA ALA A 191 7.31 -3.69 -52.56
C ALA A 191 6.79 -4.37 -53.84
N ALA A 192 7.65 -5.14 -54.52
CA ALA A 192 7.29 -5.90 -55.72
C ALA A 192 6.65 -7.27 -55.44
N THR A 193 6.60 -7.71 -54.18
CA THR A 193 5.95 -8.96 -53.78
C THR A 193 4.47 -8.74 -53.46
N THR A 194 3.73 -9.82 -53.24
CA THR A 194 2.35 -9.75 -52.75
C THR A 194 2.26 -9.48 -51.24
N ASP A 195 3.40 -9.48 -50.52
CA ASP A 195 3.49 -9.39 -49.06
C ASP A 195 4.72 -8.53 -48.68
N PRO A 196 4.57 -7.19 -48.71
CA PRO A 196 5.67 -6.27 -48.47
C PRO A 196 5.89 -6.05 -46.97
N GLN A 197 7.11 -6.33 -46.51
CA GLN A 197 7.45 -6.18 -45.10
C GLN A 197 7.60 -4.72 -44.70
N VAL A 198 6.98 -4.36 -43.57
CA VAL A 198 7.02 -3.01 -43.01
C VAL A 198 7.70 -3.04 -41.65
N ALA A 199 8.85 -2.37 -41.53
CA ALA A 199 9.54 -2.17 -40.27
C ALA A 199 9.31 -0.73 -39.77
N VAL A 200 8.71 -0.60 -38.58
CA VAL A 200 8.38 0.69 -37.94
C VAL A 200 9.19 0.81 -36.65
N THR A 201 10.09 1.78 -36.59
CA THR A 201 10.84 2.14 -35.39
C THR A 201 10.25 3.39 -34.76
N PHE A 202 9.87 3.29 -33.49
CA PHE A 202 9.27 4.36 -32.72
C PHE A 202 10.33 5.21 -32.00
N SER A 203 9.96 6.42 -31.61
CA SER A 203 10.84 7.32 -30.82
C SER A 203 11.21 6.75 -29.45
N SER A 204 10.49 5.74 -28.97
CA SER A 204 10.83 4.96 -27.78
C SER A 204 12.00 3.99 -27.98
N GLY A 205 12.39 3.72 -29.23
CA GLY A 205 13.37 2.70 -29.61
C GLY A 205 12.76 1.33 -29.93
N THR A 206 11.46 1.12 -29.69
CA THR A 206 10.76 -0.11 -30.11
C THR A 206 10.72 -0.22 -31.62
N THR A 207 11.01 -1.40 -32.17
CA THR A 207 10.80 -1.70 -33.58
C THR A 207 9.76 -2.80 -33.73
N ILE A 208 8.74 -2.55 -34.54
CA ILE A 208 7.69 -3.51 -34.90
C ILE A 208 7.81 -3.82 -36.38
N THR A 209 7.94 -5.10 -36.71
CA THR A 209 7.92 -5.59 -38.10
C THR A 209 6.58 -6.24 -38.36
N LEU A 210 5.94 -5.84 -39.46
CA LEU A 210 4.70 -6.40 -39.96
C LEU A 210 4.98 -7.08 -41.32
N PRO A 211 4.33 -8.24 -41.58
CA PRO A 211 4.51 -8.99 -42.83
C PRO A 211 4.00 -8.20 -44.02
#